data_AF-A0A3D2X212-F1
#
_entry.id   AF-A0A3D2X212-F1
#
_cell.length_a   1.000
_cell.length_b   1.000
_cell.length_c   1.000
_cell.angle_alpha   90.00
_cell.angle_beta   90.00
_cell.angle_gamma   90.00
#
_symmetry.space_group_name_H-M   'P 1'
#
loop_
_entity.id
_entity.type
_entity.pdbx_description
1 polymer ?
#
loop_
_entity_poly.entity_id
_entity_poly.type
_entity_poly.pdbx_seq_one_letter_code
_entity_poly.pdbx_strand_id
1 'polypeptide(L)'
;MATRNWDVLTDMILNFNIGRLLIFMDNYGRGIPDKIRITKFGVDGPATTARLYYDGNFFTYVVDDTRYTNGEFYTYYGHEMTVKKRYLDYNEIAIDYNLISSDGKEIPILIIWAGLKPQII
;
A
#
# COMPACT_ATOMS: atom_id res chain seq x y z
N MET A 1 -4.11 1.97 -29.09
CA MET A 1 -2.70 1.54 -28.99
C MET A 1 -2.10 2.20 -27.75
N ALA A 2 -2.12 1.49 -26.62
CA ALA A 2 -1.58 1.94 -25.35
C ALA A 2 -0.68 0.84 -24.79
N THR A 3 0.48 0.64 -25.42
CA THR A 3 1.39 -0.48 -25.12
C THR A 3 2.77 0.01 -24.65
N ARG A 4 2.85 1.20 -24.04
CA ARG A 4 4.14 1.84 -23.69
C ARG A 4 4.21 2.61 -22.37
N ASN A 5 3.39 2.28 -21.39
CA ASN A 5 3.66 2.70 -20.01
C ASN A 5 3.62 1.49 -19.09
N TRP A 6 4.69 1.30 -18.33
CA TRP A 6 4.87 0.26 -17.31
C TRP A 6 4.00 0.52 -16.06
N ASP A 7 2.75 0.91 -16.27
CA ASP A 7 1.80 1.27 -15.24
C ASP A 7 0.80 0.11 -15.06
N VAL A 8 1.28 -0.92 -14.39
CA VAL A 8 0.56 -1.72 -13.38
C VAL A 8 -0.96 -1.87 -13.51
N LEU A 9 -1.34 -3.10 -13.86
CA LEU A 9 -2.69 -3.64 -13.86
C LEU A 9 -3.17 -4.01 -12.45
N THR A 10 -4.46 -3.83 -12.21
CA THR A 10 -5.22 -4.46 -11.13
C THR A 10 -6.18 -5.47 -11.71
N ASP A 11 -5.84 -6.75 -11.57
CA ASP A 11 -6.70 -7.78 -11.01
C ASP A 11 -5.84 -9.06 -11.00
N MET A 12 -5.73 -9.74 -9.85
CA MET A 12 -4.56 -10.54 -9.48
C MET A 12 -3.30 -9.67 -9.31
N ILE A 13 -2.71 -9.65 -8.11
CA ILE A 13 -1.54 -8.83 -7.78
C ILE A 13 -0.33 -9.31 -8.59
N LEU A 14 -0.19 -8.79 -9.81
CA LEU A 14 1.08 -8.73 -10.49
C LEU A 14 1.91 -7.64 -9.81
N ASN A 15 3.12 -8.03 -9.40
CA ASN A 15 4.10 -7.35 -8.56
C ASN A 15 4.52 -5.97 -9.03
N PHE A 16 3.62 -5.04 -8.99
CA PHE A 16 3.86 -3.73 -9.51
C PHE A 16 3.93 -2.74 -8.35
N ASN A 17 5.09 -2.11 -8.22
CA ASN A 17 5.48 -1.21 -7.13
C ASN A 17 5.57 -1.81 -5.72
N ILE A 18 5.25 -3.09 -5.51
CA ILE A 18 5.58 -3.80 -4.24
C ILE A 18 7.09 -3.69 -3.97
N GLY A 19 7.94 -3.82 -5.00
CA GLY A 19 9.38 -3.62 -4.84
C GLY A 19 9.75 -2.23 -4.32
N ARG A 20 9.03 -1.18 -4.74
CA ARG A 20 9.24 0.19 -4.22
C ARG A 20 8.77 0.33 -2.77
N LEU A 21 7.67 -0.32 -2.40
CA LEU A 21 7.24 -0.37 -1.00
C LEU A 21 8.26 -1.11 -0.14
N LEU A 22 8.78 -2.25 -0.59
CA LEU A 22 9.82 -2.99 0.15
C LEU A 22 11.11 -2.19 0.30
N ILE A 23 11.56 -1.49 -0.75
CA ILE A 23 12.70 -0.57 -0.67
C ILE A 23 12.43 0.56 0.33
N PHE A 24 11.24 1.14 0.30
CA PHE A 24 10.84 2.18 1.25
C PHE A 24 10.86 1.66 2.70
N MET A 25 10.38 0.44 2.94
CA MET A 25 10.44 -0.20 4.25
C MET A 25 11.87 -0.48 4.72
N ASP A 26 12.76 -0.89 3.82
CA ASP A 26 14.19 -1.08 4.11
C ASP A 26 14.88 0.26 4.43
N ASN A 27 14.57 1.32 3.67
CA ASN A 27 15.05 2.67 3.95
C ASN A 27 14.57 3.18 5.31
N TYR A 28 13.27 2.99 5.62
CA TYR A 28 12.72 3.27 6.95
C TYR A 28 13.47 2.52 8.05
N GLY A 29 13.68 1.21 7.90
CA GLY A 29 14.42 0.41 8.88
C GLY A 29 15.88 0.87 9.10
N ARG A 30 16.45 1.62 8.16
CA ARG A 30 17.78 2.24 8.24
C ARG A 30 17.76 3.71 8.65
N GLY A 31 16.59 4.30 8.92
CA GLY A 31 16.46 5.72 9.23
C GLY A 31 16.74 6.64 8.04
N ILE A 32 16.65 6.13 6.80
CA ILE A 32 16.91 6.89 5.58
C ILE A 32 15.58 7.52 5.11
N PRO A 33 15.51 8.85 4.98
CA PRO A 33 14.32 9.50 4.43
C PRO A 33 14.01 9.03 3.00
N ASP A 34 12.75 8.71 2.75
CA ASP A 34 12.29 8.21 1.45
C ASP A 34 10.83 8.60 1.21
N LYS A 35 10.38 8.55 -0.05
CA LYS A 35 9.00 8.78 -0.45
C LYS A 35 8.57 7.85 -1.57
N ILE A 36 7.35 7.38 -1.49
CA ILE A 36 6.72 6.59 -2.54
C ILE A 36 5.32 7.10 -2.86
N ARG A 37 4.88 6.82 -4.09
CA ARG A 37 3.49 6.94 -4.51
C ARG A 37 2.90 5.54 -4.58
N ILE A 38 1.73 5.37 -3.99
CA ILE A 38 0.95 4.14 -4.00
C ILE A 38 -0.30 4.42 -4.81
N THR A 39 -0.59 3.58 -5.81
CA THR A 39 -1.86 3.65 -6.55
C THR A 39 -2.64 2.39 -6.24
N LYS A 40 -3.86 2.57 -5.75
CA LYS A 40 -4.82 1.49 -5.50
C LYS A 40 -5.91 1.60 -6.55
N PHE A 41 -6.36 0.48 -7.09
CA PHE A 41 -7.55 0.46 -7.93
C PHE A 41 -8.60 -0.37 -7.21
N GLY A 42 -9.83 0.14 -7.16
CA GLY A 42 -10.98 -0.63 -6.70
C GLY A 42 -11.46 -1.56 -7.81
N VAL A 43 -12.18 -2.62 -7.43
CA VAL A 43 -12.80 -3.57 -8.38
C VAL A 43 -13.76 -2.84 -9.33
N ASP A 44 -14.53 -1.89 -8.79
CA ASP A 44 -15.57 -1.16 -9.54
C ASP A 44 -15.42 0.38 -9.45
N GLY A 45 -14.20 0.90 -9.20
CA GLY A 45 -14.00 2.32 -8.95
C GLY A 45 -12.72 2.93 -9.51
N PRO A 46 -12.62 4.28 -9.56
CA PRO A 46 -11.45 4.97 -10.09
C PRO A 46 -10.16 4.63 -9.34
N ALA A 47 -8.98 4.79 -9.93
CA ALA A 47 -7.76 4.60 -9.14
C ALA A 47 -7.65 5.68 -8.03
N THR A 48 -7.44 5.27 -6.77
CA THR A 48 -7.05 6.15 -5.66
C THR A 48 -5.53 6.24 -5.64
N THR A 49 -4.98 7.45 -5.54
CA THR A 49 -3.53 7.62 -5.36
C THR A 49 -3.23 8.13 -3.97
N ALA A 50 -2.19 7.58 -3.36
CA ALA A 50 -1.69 8.01 -2.08
C ALA A 50 -0.18 8.30 -2.16
N ARG A 51 0.30 9.19 -1.30
CA ARG A 51 1.71 9.48 -1.11
C ARG A 51 2.10 9.09 0.30
N LEU A 52 3.16 8.29 0.44
CA LEU A 52 3.75 7.93 1.72
C LEU A 52 5.17 8.50 1.75
N TYR A 53 5.47 9.24 2.80
CA TYR A 53 6.75 9.88 3.03
C TYR A 53 7.25 9.53 4.42
N TYR A 54 8.53 9.22 4.55
CA TYR A 54 9.24 9.12 5.82
C TYR A 54 10.38 10.12 5.82
N ASP A 55 10.45 10.99 6.83
CA ASP A 55 11.42 12.09 6.91
C ASP A 55 12.64 11.78 7.79
N GLY A 56 12.76 10.55 8.29
CA GLY A 56 13.75 10.15 9.29
C GLY A 56 13.20 10.14 10.73
N ASN A 57 12.06 10.76 10.99
CA ASN A 57 11.43 10.80 12.31
C ASN A 57 9.97 10.29 12.28
N PHE A 58 9.19 10.75 11.31
CA PHE A 58 7.77 10.43 11.19
C PHE A 58 7.36 10.15 9.75
N PHE A 59 6.17 9.56 9.63
CA PHE A 59 5.51 9.28 8.38
C PHE A 59 4.41 10.30 8.10
N THR A 60 4.29 10.68 6.84
CA THR A 60 3.15 11.42 6.30
C THR A 60 2.49 10.58 5.22
N TYR A 61 1.22 10.24 5.40
CA TYR A 61 0.42 9.48 4.44
C TYR A 61 -0.76 10.31 3.96
N VAL A 62 -0.76 10.67 2.68
CA VAL A 62 -1.80 11.51 2.05
C VAL A 62 -2.57 10.66 1.05
N VAL A 63 -3.89 10.58 1.20
CA VAL A 63 -4.80 9.88 0.29
C VAL A 63 -5.63 10.91 -0.47
N ASP A 64 -5.57 10.85 -1.80
CA ASP A 64 -6.43 11.60 -2.69
C ASP A 64 -7.65 10.75 -3.04
N ASP A 65 -8.77 11.02 -2.36
CA ASP A 65 -10.03 10.30 -2.56
C ASP A 65 -11.09 11.16 -3.28
N THR A 66 -10.64 12.24 -3.91
CA THR A 66 -11.50 13.21 -4.61
C THR A 66 -12.35 12.57 -5.71
N ARG A 67 -11.94 11.39 -6.19
CA ARG A 67 -12.62 10.62 -7.24
C ARG A 67 -13.75 9.72 -6.74
N TYR A 68 -13.83 9.45 -5.44
CA TYR A 68 -14.81 8.55 -4.82
C TYR A 68 -15.79 9.27 -3.89
N THR A 69 -15.29 10.20 -3.08
CA THR A 69 -16.10 10.91 -2.07
C THR A 69 -15.83 12.41 -2.13
N ASN A 70 -16.86 13.22 -2.41
CA ASN A 70 -17.02 14.67 -2.18
C ASN A 70 -15.80 15.62 -2.35
N GLY A 71 -14.70 15.20 -2.99
CA GLY A 71 -13.51 16.03 -3.17
C GLY A 71 -12.55 16.11 -1.97
N GLU A 72 -12.50 15.11 -1.09
CA GLU A 72 -11.66 15.20 0.12
C GLU A 72 -10.25 14.60 -0.01
N PHE A 73 -9.29 15.24 0.66
CA PHE A 73 -7.94 14.72 0.87
C PHE A 73 -7.78 14.36 2.34
N TYR A 74 -7.32 13.14 2.61
CA TYR A 74 -7.02 12.69 3.96
C TYR A 74 -5.52 12.69 4.18
N THR A 75 -5.07 13.29 5.29
CA THR A 75 -3.66 13.27 5.69
C THR A 75 -3.54 12.64 7.06
N TYR A 76 -2.69 11.63 7.16
CA TYR A 76 -2.37 10.93 8.40
C TYR A 76 -0.89 11.11 8.71
N TYR A 77 -0.61 11.33 9.99
CA TYR A 77 0.73 11.37 10.53
C TYR A 77 0.92 10.20 11.49
N GLY A 78 2.07 9.54 11.43
CA GLY A 78 2.37 8.41 12.28
C GLY A 78 3.87 8.23 12.49
N HIS A 79 4.24 7.35 13.41
CA HIS A 79 5.64 7.14 13.82
C HIS A 79 6.12 5.72 13.54
N GLU A 80 5.21 4.80 13.28
CA GLU A 80 5.51 3.39 13.10
C GLU A 80 4.67 2.79 11.98
N MET A 81 5.23 1.81 11.29
CA MET A 81 4.52 0.95 10.36
C MET A 81 4.47 -0.49 10.87
N THR A 82 3.32 -1.13 10.74
CA THR A 82 3.14 -2.55 11.09
C THR A 82 2.79 -3.37 9.85
N VAL A 83 3.23 -4.63 9.86
CA VAL A 83 2.90 -5.62 8.84
C VAL A 83 2.19 -6.79 9.52
N LYS A 84 0.95 -7.06 9.11
CA LYS A 84 0.14 -8.16 9.64
C LYS A 84 -0.11 -9.18 8.54
N LYS A 85 -0.07 -10.46 8.90
CA LYS A 85 -0.44 -11.57 8.00
C LYS A 85 -1.77 -12.14 8.48
N ARG A 86 -2.76 -12.21 7.58
CA ARG A 86 -4.05 -12.84 7.82
C ARG A 86 -4.20 -14.05 6.91
N TYR A 87 -4.56 -15.18 7.50
CA TYR A 87 -5.00 -16.36 6.75
C TYR A 87 -6.50 -16.21 6.54
N LEU A 88 -6.93 -16.28 5.29
CA LEU A 88 -8.34 -16.04 4.94
C LEU A 88 -9.02 -17.40 4.86
N ASP A 89 -9.02 -18.02 3.69
CA ASP A 89 -9.55 -19.36 3.42
C ASP A 89 -8.73 -20.03 2.31
N TYR A 90 -8.89 -21.35 2.13
CA TYR A 90 -8.39 -22.15 0.99
C TYR A 90 -7.11 -21.62 0.32
N ASN A 91 -6.00 -21.64 1.06
CA ASN A 91 -4.67 -21.28 0.56
C ASN A 91 -4.42 -19.77 0.29
N GLU A 92 -5.24 -18.86 0.80
CA GLU A 92 -5.02 -17.43 0.64
C GLU A 92 -4.45 -16.76 1.90
N ILE A 93 -3.43 -15.93 1.68
CA ILE A 93 -2.84 -15.07 2.70
C ILE A 93 -3.03 -13.61 2.28
N ALA A 94 -3.56 -12.78 3.18
CA ALA A 94 -3.46 -11.33 3.08
C ALA A 94 -2.26 -10.83 3.90
N ILE A 95 -1.48 -9.93 3.32
CA ILE A 95 -0.45 -9.16 4.01
C ILE A 95 -0.91 -7.70 4.07
N ASP A 96 -1.21 -7.23 5.28
CA ASP A 96 -1.67 -5.87 5.53
C ASP A 96 -0.50 -5.00 6.00
N TYR A 97 -0.27 -3.89 5.31
CA TYR A 97 0.65 -2.83 5.71
C TYR A 97 -0.16 -1.69 6.31
N ASN A 98 0.11 -1.33 7.57
CA ASN A 98 -0.60 -0.29 8.29
C ASN A 98 0.35 0.77 8.83
N LEU A 99 -0.11 2.01 8.87
CA LEU A 99 0.52 3.10 9.61
C LEU A 99 -0.10 3.18 11.00
N ILE A 100 0.71 3.25 12.05
CA ILE A 100 0.26 3.64 13.38
C ILE A 100 0.30 5.15 13.47
N SER A 101 -0.87 5.78 13.43
CA SER A 101 -0.99 7.23 13.52
C SER A 101 -0.59 7.75 14.90
N SER A 102 -0.33 9.05 15.00
CA SER A 102 0.07 9.70 16.26
C SER A 102 -1.00 9.59 17.36
N ASP A 103 -2.28 9.37 17.01
CA ASP A 103 -3.37 9.10 17.95
C ASP A 103 -3.55 7.60 18.25
N GLY A 104 -2.62 6.74 17.81
CA GLY A 104 -2.61 5.31 18.07
C GLY A 104 -3.54 4.48 17.20
N LYS A 105 -4.14 5.06 16.15
CA LYS A 105 -5.01 4.32 15.23
C LYS A 105 -4.19 3.60 14.16
N GLU A 106 -4.70 2.46 13.72
CA GLU A 106 -4.14 1.75 12.57
C GLU A 106 -4.81 2.25 11.28
N ILE A 107 -4.00 2.84 10.40
CA ILE A 107 -4.44 3.34 9.10
C ILE A 107 -3.96 2.38 8.00
N PRO A 108 -4.86 1.73 7.24
CA PRO A 108 -4.46 0.76 6.22
C PRO A 108 -3.80 1.44 5.01
N ILE A 109 -2.54 1.12 4.76
CA ILE A 109 -1.76 1.62 3.62
C ILE A 109 -1.93 0.72 2.41
N LEU A 110 -1.79 -0.60 2.54
CA LEU A 110 -1.91 -1.54 1.41
C LEU A 110 -2.26 -2.93 1.93
N ILE A 111 -3.11 -3.66 1.20
CA ILE A 111 -3.41 -5.06 1.45
C ILE A 111 -3.01 -5.85 0.21
N ILE A 112 -2.20 -6.90 0.41
CA ILE A 112 -1.71 -7.77 -0.65
C ILE A 112 -2.30 -9.17 -0.44
N TRP A 113 -3.12 -9.63 -1.38
CA TRP A 113 -3.63 -10.99 -1.45
C TRP A 113 -2.65 -11.87 -2.22
N ALA A 114 -2.19 -12.94 -1.58
CA ALA A 114 -1.36 -13.96 -2.20
C ALA A 114 -2.08 -15.31 -2.12
N GLY A 115 -2.48 -15.84 -3.28
CA GLY A 115 -2.92 -17.22 -3.39
C GLY A 115 -1.72 -18.16 -3.37
N LEU A 116 -1.67 -19.09 -2.42
CA LEU A 116 -0.75 -20.22 -2.46
C LEU A 116 -1.31 -21.18 -3.52
N LYS A 117 -0.66 -21.24 -4.68
CA LYS A 117 -1.01 -22.28 -5.67
C LYS A 117 -0.90 -23.65 -4.97
N PRO A 118 -1.91 -24.53 -5.04
CA PRO A 118 -1.75 -25.89 -4.56
C PRO A 118 -0.62 -26.54 -5.35
N GLN A 119 0.41 -27.03 -4.65
CA GLN A 119 1.37 -27.94 -5.26
C GLN A 119 0.63 -29.24 -5.54
N ILE A 120 0.32 -29.50 -6.80
CA ILE A 120 -0.15 -30.82 -7.24
C ILE A 120 1.08 -31.73 -7.13
N ILE A 121 1.03 -32.67 -6.18
CA ILE A 121 2.01 -33.75 -6.00
C ILE A 121 1.67 -34.86 -6.99
#